data_AF-A0A914RSU1-F1
#
_entry.id   AF-A0A914RSU1-F1
#
_cell.length_a   1.000
_cell.length_b   1.000
_cell.length_c   1.000
_cell.angle_alpha   90.00
_cell.angle_beta   90.00
_cell.angle_gamma   90.00
#
_symmetry.space_group_name_H-M   'P 1'
#
loop_
_entity.id
_entity.type
_entity.pdbx_description
1 polymer ?
#
loop_
_entity_poly.entity_id
_entity_poly.type
_entity_poly.pdbx_seq_one_letter_code
_entity_poly.pdbx_strand_id
1 'polypeptide(L)'
;MEVSKGLNLVVDTEQTVAFVGHIDCGKSTTVGLLKWLHEREGGTVMIDASNVRDLNIEWIRNIIAVVQLEPVLFSDTVEGKRRSGNPNIDGEQMIAVCKMANAHVFFEALTEEYV
;
A
#
# COMPACT_ATOMS: atom_id res chain seq x y z
N MET A 1 6.02 -8.40 22.02
CA MET A 1 7.30 -8.08 21.36
C MET A 1 7.32 -6.60 21.06
N GLU A 2 8.22 -5.86 21.68
CA GLU A 2 8.31 -4.40 21.57
C GLU A 2 9.34 -4.04 20.47
N VAL A 3 8.87 -3.97 19.23
CA VAL A 3 9.76 -3.99 18.04
C VAL A 3 10.37 -2.61 17.70
N SER A 4 9.97 -1.53 18.37
CA SER A 4 10.63 -0.23 18.19
C SER A 4 10.44 0.62 19.45
N LYS A 5 11.57 0.98 20.07
CA LYS A 5 11.63 1.91 21.21
C LYS A 5 12.05 3.28 20.70
N GLY A 6 11.18 4.28 20.86
CA GLY A 6 11.53 5.68 20.65
C GLY A 6 11.73 6.13 19.19
N LEU A 7 11.06 5.51 18.21
CA LEU A 7 11.05 6.05 16.85
C LEU A 7 10.28 7.39 16.84
N ASN A 8 10.98 8.48 16.55
CA ASN A 8 10.40 9.79 16.30
C ASN A 8 10.82 10.23 14.89
N LEU A 9 9.86 10.26 13.97
CA LEU A 9 10.08 10.56 12.56
C LEU A 9 8.95 11.44 12.06
N VAL A 10 9.30 12.50 11.35
CA VAL A 10 8.38 13.33 10.57
C VAL A 10 8.73 13.14 9.11
N VAL A 11 7.73 12.89 8.28
CA VAL A 11 7.86 12.79 6.82
C VAL A 11 6.95 13.85 6.23
N ASP A 12 7.54 14.81 5.53
CA ASP A 12 6.79 15.89 4.90
C ASP A 12 6.17 15.43 3.58
N THR A 13 5.19 16.18 3.09
CA THR A 13 4.56 15.92 1.77
C THR A 13 5.63 15.89 0.68
N GLU A 14 5.45 14.99 -0.29
CA GLU A 14 6.37 14.77 -1.43
C GLU A 14 7.74 14.19 -1.07
N GLN A 15 8.01 13.89 0.20
CA GLN A 15 9.25 13.20 0.59
C GLN A 15 9.17 11.70 0.31
N THR A 16 10.30 11.16 -0.19
CA THR A 16 10.52 9.72 -0.28
C THR A 16 11.48 9.29 0.82
N VAL A 17 11.03 8.37 1.68
CA VAL A 17 11.81 7.89 2.83
C VAL A 17 12.05 6.39 2.71
N ALA A 18 13.27 5.96 3.03
CA ALA A 18 13.65 4.55 3.06
C ALA A 18 13.99 4.10 4.49
N PHE A 19 13.39 3.00 4.94
CA PHE A 19 13.77 2.35 6.19
C PHE A 19 14.80 1.25 5.91
N VAL A 20 16.02 1.42 6.41
CA VAL A 20 17.13 0.46 6.22
C VAL A 20 17.60 -0.03 7.58
N GLY A 21 17.88 -1.33 7.70
CA GLY A 21 18.38 -1.95 8.93
C GLY A 21 18.36 -3.47 8.87
N HIS A 22 18.80 -4.15 9.93
CA HIS A 22 18.81 -5.61 10.00
C HIS A 22 17.38 -6.22 10.05
N ILE A 23 17.24 -7.51 9.76
CA ILE A 23 15.96 -8.24 9.83
C ILE A 23 15.41 -8.16 11.27
N ASP A 24 14.13 -7.89 11.45
CA ASP A 24 13.46 -7.71 12.77
C ASP A 24 13.75 -6.41 13.53
N CYS A 25 14.37 -5.41 12.89
CA CYS A 25 14.51 -4.08 13.49
C CYS A 25 13.22 -3.23 13.47
N GLY A 26 12.07 -3.80 13.08
CA GLY A 26 10.76 -3.13 13.14
C GLY A 26 10.33 -2.32 11.92
N LYS A 27 10.96 -2.52 10.75
CA LYS A 27 10.58 -1.83 9.49
C LYS A 27 9.13 -2.11 9.10
N SER A 28 8.78 -3.39 8.94
CA SER A 28 7.42 -3.80 8.58
C SER A 28 6.40 -3.41 9.65
N THR A 29 6.79 -3.47 10.93
CA THR A 29 5.96 -3.00 12.04
C THR A 29 5.67 -1.50 11.92
N THR A 30 6.66 -0.68 11.54
CA THR A 30 6.50 0.77 11.35
C THR A 30 5.46 1.07 10.26
N VAL A 31 5.53 0.37 9.12
CA VAL A 31 4.53 0.49 8.05
C VAL A 31 3.15 0.01 8.52
N GLY A 32 3.07 -1.09 9.28
CA GLY A 32 1.81 -1.61 9.81
C GLY A 32 1.08 -0.65 10.76
N LEU A 33 1.81 0.19 11.48
CA LEU A 33 1.23 1.17 12.41
C LEU A 33 0.57 2.34 11.70
N LEU A 34 1.16 2.80 10.58
CA LEU A 34 0.55 3.81 9.71
C LEU A 34 -0.80 3.33 9.16
N LYS A 35 -0.93 2.03 8.89
CA LYS A 35 -2.16 1.40 8.39
C LYS A 35 -3.20 1.08 9.46
N TRP A 36 -2.93 1.41 10.73
CA TRP A 36 -3.75 0.94 11.86
C TRP A 36 -3.90 -0.61 11.90
N LEU A 37 -2.90 -1.36 11.43
CA LEU A 37 -2.94 -2.83 11.45
C LEU A 37 -2.57 -3.40 12.83
N HIS A 38 -1.84 -2.60 13.62
CA HIS A 38 -1.41 -2.97 14.96
C HIS A 38 -1.75 -1.83 15.92
N GLU A 39 -2.34 -2.18 17.05
CA GLU A 39 -2.44 -1.26 18.17
C GLU A 39 -1.09 -1.17 18.89
N ARG A 40 -0.78 0.01 19.42
CA ARG A 40 0.39 0.24 20.27
C ARG A 40 -0.04 0.66 21.66
N GLU A 41 0.65 0.12 22.66
CA GLU A 41 0.43 0.46 24.07
C GLU A 41 0.92 1.89 24.41
N GLY A 42 1.79 2.50 23.57
CA GLY A 42 2.27 3.87 23.78
C GLY A 42 2.75 4.58 22.51
N GLY A 43 2.83 5.91 22.58
CA GLY A 43 3.20 6.80 21.48
C GLY A 43 2.01 7.27 20.63
N THR A 44 2.32 8.07 19.60
CA THR A 44 1.33 8.65 18.69
C THR A 44 1.79 8.48 17.26
N VAL A 45 0.87 8.12 16.37
CA VAL A 45 1.07 8.08 14.92
C VAL A 45 0.06 9.04 14.31
N MET A 46 0.49 9.88 13.37
CA MET A 46 -0.36 10.94 12.82
C MET A 46 -0.28 10.98 11.30
N ILE A 47 -1.38 11.38 10.67
CA ILE A 47 -1.49 11.76 9.26
C ILE A 47 -2.04 13.18 9.25
N ASP A 48 -1.37 14.13 8.58
CA ASP A 48 -1.79 15.54 8.48
C ASP A 48 -2.20 16.16 9.83
N ALA A 49 -1.42 15.89 10.89
CA ALA A 49 -1.64 16.29 12.29
C ALA A 49 -2.82 15.63 13.02
N SER A 50 -3.56 14.72 12.38
CA SER A 50 -4.60 13.93 13.03
C SER A 50 -4.05 12.58 13.51
N ASN A 51 -4.36 12.20 14.74
CA ASN A 51 -3.97 10.88 15.23
C ASN A 51 -4.74 9.80 14.46
N VAL A 52 -4.05 8.78 13.99
CA VAL A 52 -4.67 7.67 13.24
C VAL A 52 -5.75 6.92 14.03
N ARG A 53 -5.77 7.03 15.38
CA ARG A 53 -6.85 6.45 16.21
C ARG A 53 -8.21 7.12 15.99
N ASP A 54 -8.17 8.42 15.69
CA ASP A 54 -9.35 9.28 15.64
C ASP A 54 -9.91 9.38 14.22
N LEU A 55 -9.21 8.77 13.26
CA LEU A 55 -9.53 8.78 11.84
C LEU A 55 -10.37 7.55 11.45
N ASN A 56 -11.24 7.73 10.47
CA ASN A 56 -12.02 6.64 9.90
C ASN A 56 -11.10 5.63 9.18
N ILE A 57 -11.19 4.35 9.55
CA ILE A 57 -10.32 3.31 9.02
C ILE A 57 -10.48 3.07 7.50
N GLU A 58 -11.68 3.25 6.96
CA GLU A 58 -11.95 3.14 5.53
C GLU A 58 -11.27 4.29 4.77
N TRP A 59 -11.32 5.50 5.32
CA TRP A 59 -10.61 6.66 4.77
C TRP A 59 -9.09 6.43 4.76
N ILE A 60 -8.50 5.99 5.87
CA ILE A 60 -7.06 5.67 5.96
C ILE A 60 -6.66 4.66 4.86
N ARG A 61 -7.46 3.61 4.70
CA ARG A 61 -7.20 2.54 3.72
C ARG A 61 -7.36 3.02 2.27
N ASN A 62 -8.13 4.07 2.02
CA ASN A 62 -8.29 4.67 0.69
C ASN A 62 -7.13 5.61 0.32
N ILE A 63 -6.45 6.23 1.30
CA ILE A 63 -5.34 7.15 1.03
C ILE A 63 -3.95 6.49 1.13
N ILE A 64 -3.85 5.30 1.73
CA ILE A 64 -2.59 4.54 1.86
C ILE A 64 -2.62 3.28 1.02
N ALA A 65 -1.78 3.24 -0.03
CA ALA A 65 -1.49 2.03 -0.80
C ALA A 65 -0.23 1.33 -0.26
N VAL A 66 -0.23 -0.01 -0.23
CA VAL A 66 0.93 -0.81 0.17
C VAL A 66 1.17 -1.94 -0.81
N VAL A 67 2.40 -2.03 -1.30
CA VAL A 67 2.89 -3.16 -2.09
C VAL A 67 3.62 -4.12 -1.15
N GLN A 68 3.14 -5.35 -1.06
CA GLN A 68 3.75 -6.40 -0.23
C GLN A 68 4.93 -7.04 -0.98
N LEU A 69 5.91 -7.57 -0.21
CA LEU A 69 7.03 -8.33 -0.77
C LEU A 69 6.54 -9.53 -1.57
N GLU A 70 5.58 -10.26 -1.01
CA GLU A 70 4.85 -11.34 -1.69
C GLU A 70 3.40 -10.86 -1.89
N PRO A 71 3.06 -10.31 -3.07
CA PRO A 71 1.71 -9.84 -3.34
C PRO A 71 0.74 -11.01 -3.42
N VAL A 72 -0.33 -10.95 -2.64
CA VAL A 72 -1.42 -11.93 -2.72
C VAL A 72 -2.31 -11.60 -3.90
N LEU A 73 -2.45 -12.56 -4.82
CA LEU A 73 -3.36 -12.47 -5.96
C LEU A 73 -4.63 -13.26 -5.67
N PHE A 74 -5.78 -12.59 -5.57
CA PHE A 74 -7.08 -13.26 -5.39
C PHE A 74 -7.47 -14.06 -6.65
N SER A 75 -8.14 -15.20 -6.50
CA SER A 75 -8.68 -15.95 -7.63
C SER A 75 -9.78 -15.14 -8.33
N ASP A 76 -9.40 -14.48 -9.42
CA ASP A 76 -10.25 -13.62 -10.24
C ASP A 76 -9.68 -13.59 -11.67
N THR A 77 -10.49 -13.12 -12.61
CA THR A 77 -10.08 -12.84 -13.99
C THR A 77 -8.98 -11.77 -14.04
N VAL A 78 -8.21 -11.76 -15.13
CA VAL A 78 -7.21 -10.71 -15.39
C VAL A 78 -7.85 -9.31 -15.30
N GLU A 79 -9.05 -9.16 -15.84
CA GLU A 79 -9.79 -7.89 -15.81
C GLU A 79 -10.27 -7.51 -14.40
N GLY A 80 -10.76 -8.47 -13.64
CA GLY A 80 -11.14 -8.27 -12.24
C GLY A 80 -9.96 -7.80 -11.38
N LYS A 81 -8.78 -8.42 -11.57
CA LYS A 81 -7.54 -8.00 -10.90
C LYS A 81 -7.13 -6.58 -11.28
N ARG A 82 -7.19 -6.23 -12.57
CA ARG A 82 -6.88 -4.88 -13.06
C ARG A 82 -7.75 -3.82 -12.39
N ARG A 83 -9.05 -4.10 -12.23
CA ARG A 83 -10.03 -3.18 -11.64
C ARG A 83 -10.13 -3.24 -10.12
N SER A 84 -9.35 -4.09 -9.45
CA SER A 84 -9.45 -4.29 -7.99
C SER A 84 -9.30 -3.01 -7.15
N GLY A 85 -8.50 -2.04 -7.60
CA GLY A 85 -8.33 -0.75 -6.93
C GLY A 85 -9.36 0.32 -7.31
N ASN A 86 -10.06 0.15 -8.44
CA ASN A 86 -11.13 1.03 -8.89
C ASN A 86 -12.06 0.26 -9.85
N PRO A 87 -13.18 -0.29 -9.37
CA PRO A 87 -14.11 -1.07 -10.19
C PRO A 87 -14.72 -0.30 -11.37
N ASN A 88 -14.75 1.03 -11.28
CA ASN A 88 -15.41 1.92 -12.23
C ASN A 88 -14.43 2.62 -13.19
N ILE A 89 -13.15 2.25 -13.16
CA ILE A 89 -12.15 2.79 -14.09
C ILE A 89 -12.52 2.46 -15.53
N ASP A 90 -12.47 3.45 -16.42
CA ASP A 90 -12.72 3.22 -17.83
C ASP A 90 -11.53 2.52 -18.52
N GLY A 91 -11.77 2.02 -19.73
CA GLY A 91 -10.76 1.26 -20.48
C GLY A 91 -9.52 2.08 -20.85
N GLU A 92 -9.68 3.38 -21.13
CA GLU A 92 -8.57 4.25 -21.53
C GLU A 92 -7.67 4.59 -20.34
N GLN A 93 -8.28 4.96 -19.22
CA GLN A 93 -7.63 5.15 -17.93
C GLN A 93 -6.90 3.89 -17.47
N MET A 94 -7.54 2.72 -17.65
CA MET A 94 -6.94 1.43 -17.31
C MET A 94 -5.67 1.16 -18.13
N ILE A 95 -5.66 1.48 -19.42
CA ILE A 95 -4.45 1.36 -20.25
C ILE A 95 -3.37 2.33 -19.78
N ALA A 96 -3.72 3.58 -19.49
CA ALA A 96 -2.78 4.58 -19.00
C ALA A 96 -2.12 4.14 -17.68
N VAL A 97 -2.90 3.67 -16.71
CA VAL A 97 -2.41 3.16 -15.43
C VAL A 97 -1.50 1.95 -15.62
N CYS A 98 -1.88 0.99 -16.49
CA CYS A 98 -1.03 -0.16 -16.77
C CYS A 98 0.29 0.22 -17.45
N LYS A 99 0.31 1.26 -18.29
CA LYS A 99 1.55 1.79 -18.87
C LYS A 99 2.43 2.44 -17.80
N MET A 100 1.86 3.25 -16.91
CA MET A 100 2.58 3.87 -15.78
C MET A 100 3.17 2.83 -14.83
N ALA A 101 2.45 1.73 -14.58
CA ALA A 101 2.91 0.62 -13.76
C ALA A 101 3.86 -0.36 -14.49
N ASN A 102 4.20 -0.09 -15.76
CA ASN A 102 4.99 -0.98 -16.62
C ASN A 102 4.40 -2.41 -16.73
N ALA A 103 3.08 -2.54 -16.62
CA ALA A 103 2.34 -3.81 -16.63
C ALA A 103 1.53 -4.04 -17.91
N HIS A 104 1.47 -3.04 -18.81
CA HIS A 104 0.64 -3.11 -20.01
C HIS A 104 0.99 -4.30 -20.92
N VAL A 105 2.27 -4.44 -21.29
CA VAL A 105 2.76 -5.53 -22.17
C VAL A 105 2.54 -6.90 -21.54
N PHE A 106 2.71 -7.00 -20.21
CA PHE A 106 2.45 -8.24 -19.47
C PHE A 106 0.99 -8.67 -19.62
N PHE A 107 0.04 -7.74 -19.48
CA PHE A 107 -1.37 -8.05 -19.63
C PHE A 107 -1.77 -8.35 -21.09
N GLU A 108 -1.13 -7.73 -22.08
CA GLU A 108 -1.36 -8.06 -23.49
C GLU A 108 -0.93 -9.49 -23.82
N ALA A 109 0.24 -9.91 -23.34
CA ALA A 109 0.74 -11.27 -23.54
C ALA A 109 -0.19 -12.33 -22.91
N LEU A 110 -0.74 -12.06 -21.72
CA LEU A 110 -1.68 -12.96 -21.04
C LEU A 110 -3.00 -13.15 -21.80
N THR A 111 -3.42 -12.16 -22.59
CA THR A 111 -4.65 -12.27 -23.39
C THR A 111 -4.46 -13.07 -24.68
N GLU A 112 -3.24 -13.19 -25.19
CA GLU A 112 -2.94 -13.95 -26.41
C GLU A 112 -2.75 -15.46 -26.15
N GLU A 113 -2.28 -15.85 -24.97
CA GLU A 113 -1.94 -17.25 -24.65
C GLU A 113 -3.11 -18.10 -24.12
N TYR A 114 -4.29 -17.49 -23.93
CA TYR A 114 -5.52 -18.11 -23.39
C TYR A 114 -6.71 -18.08 -24.37
N VAL A 115 -6.44 -18.20 -25.68
CA VAL A 115 -7.44 -18.44 -26.72
C VAL A 115 -7.27 -19.84 -27.31
#